data_AF-A0A7V4ZUD4-F1
#
_entry.id   AF-A0A7V4ZUD4-F1
#
_cell.length_a   1.000
_cell.length_b   1.000
_cell.length_c   1.000
_cell.angle_alpha   90.00
_cell.angle_beta   90.00
_cell.angle_gamma   90.00
#
_symmetry.space_group_name_H-M   'P 1'
#
loop_
_entity.id
_entity.type
_entity.pdbx_description
1 polymer ?
#
loop_
_entity_poly.entity_id
_entity_poly.type
_entity_poly.pdbx_seq_one_letter_code
_entity_poly.pdbx_strand_id
1 'polypeptide(L)'
;MLIYKVYYKNYKLKKGELLGVLIERRKDLRGHNQIESGLKWARLVFGNKVDNVKELLVVPKELRIGLKTPWLIERGFITKEELLEINKLTR
;
A
#
# COMPACT_ATOMS: atom_id res chain seq x y z
N MET A 1 3.63 -16.17 4.53
CA MET A 1 2.67 -15.66 3.54
C MET A 1 2.38 -14.25 3.96
N LEU A 2 2.69 -13.29 3.10
CA LEU A 2 2.49 -11.87 3.38
C LEU A 2 1.27 -11.42 2.60
N ILE A 3 0.36 -10.72 3.26
CA ILE A 3 -0.87 -10.22 2.66
C ILE A 3 -0.74 -8.71 2.61
N TYR A 4 -1.04 -8.13 1.45
CA TYR A 4 -1.04 -6.70 1.27
C TYR A 4 -2.38 -6.21 0.75
N LYS A 5 -2.88 -5.11 1.30
CA LYS A 5 -3.93 -4.31 0.69
C LYS A 5 -3.29 -3.33 -0.29
N VAL A 6 -3.74 -3.31 -1.54
CA VAL A 6 -3.22 -2.45 -2.59
C VAL A 6 -4.22 -1.33 -2.84
N TYR A 7 -3.74 -0.09 -2.75
CA TYR A 7 -4.54 1.10 -2.96
C TYR A 7 -4.03 1.91 -4.15
N TYR A 8 -4.92 2.69 -4.74
CA TYR A 8 -4.63 3.71 -5.74
C TYR A 8 -4.97 5.08 -5.16
N LYS A 9 -4.06 6.04 -5.28
CA LYS A 9 -4.33 7.41 -4.88
C LYS A 9 -5.08 8.15 -5.99
N ASN A 10 -6.39 8.32 -5.82
CA ASN A 10 -7.20 9.12 -6.72
C ASN A 10 -7.04 10.61 -6.38
N TYR A 11 -6.17 11.32 -7.10
CA TYR A 11 -5.92 12.74 -6.89
C TYR A 11 -7.13 13.63 -7.16
N LYS A 12 -8.07 13.21 -8.03
CA LYS A 12 -9.29 13.98 -8.31
C LYS A 12 -10.22 13.99 -7.11
N LEU A 13 -10.30 12.88 -6.38
CA LEU A 13 -11.17 12.71 -5.21
C LEU A 13 -10.43 12.87 -3.88
N LYS A 14 -9.11 13.10 -3.91
CA LYS A 14 -8.22 13.19 -2.73
C LYS A 14 -8.43 12.00 -1.77
N LYS A 15 -8.60 10.81 -2.33
CA LYS A 15 -8.88 9.58 -1.58
C LYS A 15 -8.10 8.39 -2.12
N GLY A 16 -7.69 7.50 -1.21
CA GLY A 16 -7.18 6.18 -1.52
C GLY A 16 -8.31 5.18 -1.83
N GLU A 17 -8.30 4.60 -3.02
CA GLU A 17 -9.24 3.56 -3.44
C GLU A 17 -8.58 2.17 -3.32
N LEU A 18 -9.27 1.21 -2.73
CA LEU A 18 -8.77 -0.17 -2.64
C LEU A 18 -8.90 -0.85 -4.01
N LEU A 19 -7.77 -1.19 -4.62
CA LEU A 19 -7.74 -1.95 -5.88
C LEU A 19 -7.86 -3.46 -5.67
N GLY A 20 -7.42 -3.95 -4.52
CA GLY A 20 -7.50 -5.36 -4.18
C GLY A 20 -6.49 -5.83 -3.13
N VAL A 21 -6.33 -7.15 -3.07
CA VAL A 21 -5.42 -7.81 -2.13
C VAL A 21 -4.35 -8.56 -2.91
N LEU A 22 -3.08 -8.36 -2.52
CA LEU A 22 -1.94 -9.11 -3.03
C LEU A 22 -1.47 -10.11 -1.99
N ILE A 23 -1.26 -11.36 -2.39
CA ILE A 23 -0.77 -12.42 -1.51
C ILE A 23 0.60 -12.87 -2.02
N GLU A 24 1.65 -12.57 -1.26
CA GLU A 24 2.99 -13.05 -1.53
C GLU A 24 3.23 -14.33 -0.71
N ARG A 25 3.30 -15.47 -1.43
CA ARG A 25 3.51 -16.78 -0.79
C ARG A 25 4.93 -16.98 -0.29
N ARG A 26 5.90 -16.31 -0.90
CA ARG A 26 7.32 -16.41 -0.55
C ARG A 26 7.59 -15.71 0.78
N LYS A 27 8.42 -16.32 1.63
CA LYS A 27 8.91 -15.68 2.87
C LYS A 27 10.22 -14.94 2.65
N ASP A 28 11.03 -15.38 1.70
CA ASP A 28 12.26 -14.71 1.30
C ASP A 28 11.96 -13.58 0.31
N LEU A 29 12.24 -12.35 0.74
CA LEU A 29 12.04 -11.12 -0.03
C LEU A 29 13.26 -10.76 -0.89
N ARG A 30 14.29 -11.61 -0.95
CA ARG A 30 15.51 -11.45 -1.77
C ARG A 30 16.23 -10.12 -1.52
N GLY A 31 16.36 -9.74 -0.25
CA GLY A 31 17.02 -8.50 0.16
C GLY A 31 16.13 -7.25 0.11
N HIS A 32 14.88 -7.36 -0.31
CA HIS A 32 13.90 -6.28 -0.20
C HIS A 32 13.22 -6.27 1.16
N ASN A 33 12.79 -5.10 1.62
CA ASN A 33 11.81 -5.03 2.71
C ASN A 33 10.40 -5.36 2.22
N GLN A 34 9.49 -5.65 3.16
CA GLN A 34 8.11 -6.06 2.87
C GLN A 34 7.37 -5.06 1.98
N ILE A 35 7.60 -3.77 2.16
CA ILE A 35 6.96 -2.71 1.36
C ILE A 35 7.49 -2.68 -0.07
N GLU A 36 8.80 -2.75 -0.25
CA GLU A 36 9.44 -2.75 -1.56
C GLU A 36 9.00 -3.95 -2.40
N SER A 37 9.01 -5.14 -1.80
CA SER A 37 8.52 -6.34 -2.48
C SER A 37 7.04 -6.20 -2.84
N GLY A 38 6.22 -5.77 -1.89
CA GLY A 38 4.79 -5.53 -2.11
C GLY A 38 4.53 -4.54 -3.24
N LEU A 39 5.24 -3.41 -3.28
CA LEU A 39 5.13 -2.40 -4.35
C LEU A 39 5.55 -2.95 -5.70
N LYS A 40 6.65 -3.71 -5.76
CA LYS A 40 7.10 -4.36 -6.99
C LYS A 40 6.01 -5.26 -7.57
N TRP A 41 5.42 -6.12 -6.74
CA TRP A 41 4.35 -7.00 -7.16
C TRP A 41 3.05 -6.26 -7.50
N ALA A 42 2.70 -5.23 -6.72
CA ALA A 42 1.52 -4.43 -6.98
C ALA A 42 1.59 -3.71 -8.33
N ARG A 43 2.76 -3.15 -8.70
CA ARG A 43 2.97 -2.55 -10.01
C ARG A 43 2.81 -3.56 -11.16
N LEU A 44 3.29 -4.79 -10.97
CA LEU A 44 3.14 -5.84 -11.97
C LEU A 44 1.68 -6.30 -12.14
N VAL A 45 0.92 -6.40 -11.05
CA VAL A 45 -0.43 -6.98 -11.06
C VAL A 45 -1.53 -5.94 -11.32
N PHE A 46 -1.36 -4.72 -10.82
CA PHE A 46 -2.37 -3.66 -10.84
C PHE A 46 -1.96 -2.46 -11.70
N GLY A 47 -0.74 -2.42 -12.23
CA GLY A 47 -0.24 -1.26 -12.97
C GLY A 47 -1.04 -0.91 -14.21
N ASN A 48 -1.70 -1.89 -14.84
CA ASN A 48 -2.60 -1.69 -15.98
C ASN A 48 -4.01 -1.19 -15.58
N LYS A 49 -4.33 -1.14 -14.28
CA LYS A 49 -5.63 -0.67 -13.76
C LYS A 49 -5.60 0.79 -13.30
N VAL A 50 -4.45 1.44 -13.42
CA VAL A 50 -4.24 2.81 -12.94
C VAL A 50 -3.55 3.63 -14.02
N ASP A 51 -3.88 4.92 -14.07
CA ASP A 51 -3.28 5.84 -15.03
C ASP A 51 -1.78 6.06 -14.76
N ASN A 52 -1.36 5.93 -13.49
CA ASN A 52 0.02 6.11 -13.07
C ASN A 52 0.43 5.13 -11.97
N VAL A 53 1.34 4.22 -12.31
CA VAL A 53 1.85 3.17 -11.41
C VAL A 53 2.59 3.69 -10.18
N LYS A 54 3.03 4.96 -10.19
CA LYS A 54 3.66 5.61 -9.03
C LYS A 54 2.65 5.94 -7.93
N GLU A 55 1.36 5.91 -8.26
CA GLU A 55 0.24 6.23 -7.35
C GLU A 55 -0.29 4.99 -6.63
N LEU A 56 0.30 3.82 -6.93
CA LEU A 56 0.03 2.59 -6.20
C LEU A 56 0.68 2.63 -4.82
N LEU A 57 -0.11 2.26 -3.82
CA LEU A 57 0.31 2.10 -2.44
C LEU A 57 0.07 0.67 -2.00
N VAL A 58 0.97 0.15 -1.17
CA VAL A 58 0.85 -1.19 -0.62
C VAL A 58 0.96 -1.14 0.89
N VAL A 59 -0.03 -1.70 1.57
CA VAL A 59 -0.09 -1.79 3.03
C VAL A 59 -0.10 -3.25 3.44
N PRO A 60 0.97 -3.77 4.05
CA PRO A 60 0.98 -5.11 4.62
C PRO A 60 -0.06 -5.24 5.73
N LYS A 61 -0.80 -6.35 5.75
CA LYS A 61 -1.82 -6.65 6.76
C LYS A 61 -1.27 -6.62 8.18
N GLU A 62 -0.02 -7.03 8.35
CA GLU A 62 0.66 -7.11 9.64
C GLU A 62 1.21 -5.75 10.11
N LEU A 63 1.22 -4.73 9.23
CA LEU A 63 1.73 -3.41 9.56
C LEU A 63 0.75 -2.73 10.53
N ARG A 64 1.18 -2.53 11.79
CA ARG A 64 0.48 -1.67 12.73
C ARG A 64 0.68 -0.21 12.31
N ILE A 65 -0.31 0.30 11.59
CA ILE A 65 -0.38 1.67 11.10
C ILE A 65 -0.46 2.59 12.34
N GLY A 66 0.58 3.38 12.59
CA GLY A 66 0.73 4.11 13.84
C GLY A 66 2.14 4.64 13.99
N LEU A 67 3.00 3.92 14.73
CA LEU A 67 4.36 4.38 15.05
C LEU A 67 5.39 4.12 13.93
N LYS A 68 5.12 3.21 12.98
CA LYS A 68 6.11 2.76 11.98
C LYS A 68 5.84 3.25 10.54
N THR A 69 4.88 4.15 10.37
CA THR A 69 4.44 4.66 9.06
C THR A 69 4.49 6.18 8.85
N PRO A 70 5.29 7.01 9.58
CA PRO A 70 5.39 8.45 9.27
C PRO A 70 5.77 8.73 7.82
N TRP A 71 6.65 7.89 7.26
CA TRP A 71 7.15 7.98 5.89
C TRP A 71 6.05 7.94 4.82
N LEU A 72 4.88 7.34 5.11
CA LEU A 72 3.73 7.32 4.19
C LEU A 72 3.10 8.72 4.06
N ILE A 73 3.07 9.47 5.16
CA ILE A 73 2.61 10.86 5.18
C ILE A 73 3.72 11.78 4.66
N GLU A 74 4.95 11.61 5.13
CA GLU A 74 6.09 12.47 4.76
C GLU A 74 6.39 12.45 3.27
N ARG A 75 6.23 11.30 2.62
CA ARG A 75 6.39 11.17 1.16
C ARG A 75 5.11 11.51 0.39
N GLY A 76 4.08 12.00 1.07
CA GLY A 76 2.81 12.41 0.48
C GLY A 76 2.01 11.25 -0.15
N PHE A 77 2.32 10.00 0.19
CA PHE A 77 1.59 8.85 -0.36
C PHE A 77 0.18 8.74 0.18
N ILE A 78 -0.03 9.10 1.46
CA ILE A 78 -1.35 9.21 2.08
C ILE A 78 -1.40 10.43 3.00
N THR A 79 -2.58 11.03 3.10
CA THR A 79 -2.88 12.06 4.10
C THR A 79 -3.04 11.45 5.49
N LYS A 80 -3.02 12.30 6.51
CA LYS A 80 -3.23 11.86 7.91
C LYS A 80 -4.64 11.31 8.09
N GLU A 81 -5.61 11.87 7.36
CA GLU A 81 -7.01 11.47 7.31
C GLU A 81 -7.17 10.09 6.68
N GLU A 82 -6.55 9.85 5.51
CA GLU A 82 -6.55 8.54 4.84
C GLU A 82 -5.84 7.49 5.70
N LEU A 83 -4.72 7.84 6.35
CA LEU A 83 -4.06 6.95 7.31
C LEU A 83 -5.01 6.55 8.44
N LEU A 84 -5.82 7.49 8.95
CA LEU A 84 -6.80 7.26 10.00
C LEU A 84 -7.94 6.32 9.54
N GLU A 85 -8.43 6.49 8.31
CA GLU A 85 -9.44 5.61 7.72
C GLU A 85 -8.92 4.19 7.53
N ILE A 86 -7.71 4.03 6.97
CA ILE A 86 -7.09 2.72 6.80
C ILE A 86 -6.91 2.04 8.17
N ASN A 87 -6.51 2.80 9.19
CA ASN A 87 -6.37 2.31 10.55
C ASN A 87 -7.68 1.74 11.14
N LYS A 88 -8.81 2.41 10.88
CA LYS A 88 -10.14 1.94 11.29
C LYS A 88 -10.54 0.64 10.58
N LEU A 89 -10.07 0.42 9.34
CA LEU A 89 -10.33 -0.78 8.54
C LEU A 89 -9.38 -1.96 8.85
N THR A 90 -8.45 -1.77 9.77
CA THR A 90 -7.47 -2.79 10.22
C THR A 90 -7.64 -3.18 11.69
N ARG A 91 -8.55 -2.53 12.43
CA ARG A 91 -9.06 -3.00 13.73
C ARG A 91 -10.23 -3.94 13.52
#